data_AF-A0A502D2J0-F1
#
_entry.id   AF-A0A502D2J0-F1
#
_cell.length_a   1.000
_cell.length_b   1.000
_cell.length_c   1.000
_cell.angle_alpha   90.00
_cell.angle_beta   90.00
_cell.angle_gamma   90.00
#
_symmetry.space_group_name_H-M   'P 1'
#
loop_
_entity.id
_entity.type
_entity.pdbx_description
1 polymer ?
#
loop_
_entity_poly.entity_id
_entity_poly.type
_entity_poly.pdbx_seq_one_letter_code
_entity_poly.pdbx_strand_id
1 'polypeptide(L)'
;MGLAVWAGYTGSVPVLVAAYIVYWFGDMADGQAARRMNQETRLGAVFDIVCDRASTMVVAAAFLRIDPDSTPAIGIFLFQFCVVDTMLSLSFLAFDIVSPNYFYRVDRSIYRMNWTHPAKALNNSLVVLLCLADLVWPAALAALVVLGVKVWSIARLLVATRGASSRGELTPAGDRTLVP
;
A
#
# COMPACT_ATOMS: atom_id res chain seq x y z
N MET A 1 5.23 -5.74 -14.34
CA MET A 1 4.01 -6.11 -15.09
C MET A 1 4.26 -7.12 -16.21
N GLY A 2 5.15 -6.88 -17.19
CA GLY A 2 5.38 -7.82 -18.30
C GLY A 2 5.72 -9.25 -17.86
N LEU A 3 6.59 -9.42 -16.86
CA LEU A 3 6.90 -10.74 -16.27
C LEU A 3 5.69 -11.43 -15.65
N ALA A 4 4.79 -10.69 -15.00
CA ALA A 4 3.59 -11.28 -14.41
C ALA A 4 2.62 -11.77 -15.48
N VAL A 5 2.41 -10.99 -16.54
CA VAL A 5 1.60 -11.42 -17.69
C VAL A 5 2.19 -12.69 -18.32
N TRP A 6 3.52 -12.71 -18.49
CA TRP A 6 4.22 -13.89 -18.99
C TRP A 6 4.08 -15.10 -18.06
N ALA A 7 4.17 -14.90 -16.74
CA ALA A 7 3.97 -15.96 -15.75
C ALA A 7 2.56 -16.55 -15.85
N GLY A 8 1.53 -15.69 -15.89
CA GLY A 8 0.14 -16.13 -16.02
C GLY A 8 -0.14 -16.85 -17.35
N TYR A 9 0.52 -16.44 -18.43
CA TYR A 9 0.41 -17.10 -19.73
C TYR A 9 1.08 -18.49 -19.74
N THR A 10 2.28 -18.61 -19.17
CA THR A 10 3.08 -19.84 -19.18
C THR A 10 2.76 -20.80 -18.02
N GLY A 11 2.07 -20.33 -16.98
CA GLY A 11 1.86 -21.10 -15.75
C GLY A 11 3.12 -21.22 -14.87
N SER A 12 4.17 -20.42 -15.13
CA SER A 12 5.49 -20.64 -14.53
C SER A 12 5.65 -19.97 -13.16
N VAL A 13 5.74 -20.78 -12.10
CA VAL A 13 6.02 -20.31 -10.73
C VAL A 13 7.36 -19.55 -10.63
N PRO A 14 8.49 -20.00 -11.22
CA PRO A 14 9.73 -19.22 -11.19
C PRO A 14 9.60 -17.83 -11.82
N VAL A 15 8.86 -17.70 -12.91
CA VAL A 15 8.61 -16.39 -13.56
C VAL A 15 7.71 -15.53 -12.67
N LEU A 16 6.71 -16.12 -12.01
CA LEU A 16 5.86 -15.41 -11.05
C LEU A 16 6.70 -14.84 -9.89
N VAL A 17 7.58 -15.65 -9.31
CA VAL A 17 8.50 -15.23 -8.25
C VAL A 17 9.41 -14.11 -8.74
N ALA A 18 9.97 -14.23 -9.95
CA ALA A 18 10.76 -13.15 -10.55
C ALA A 18 9.94 -11.86 -10.74
N ALA A 19 8.66 -11.96 -11.10
CA ALA A 19 7.77 -10.82 -11.22
C ALA A 19 7.56 -10.10 -9.88
N TYR A 20 7.36 -10.82 -8.77
CA TYR A 20 7.27 -10.25 -7.43
C TYR A 20 8.57 -9.57 -7.00
N ILE A 21 9.72 -10.22 -7.21
CA ILE A 21 11.03 -9.67 -6.87
C ILE A 21 11.24 -8.35 -7.62
N VAL A 22 11.06 -8.34 -8.94
CA VAL A 22 11.25 -7.12 -9.75
C VAL A 22 10.30 -6.00 -9.30
N TYR A 23 9.06 -6.33 -8.99
CA TYR A 23 8.09 -5.38 -8.48
C TYR A 23 8.52 -4.78 -7.13
N TRP A 24 8.82 -5.61 -6.12
CA TRP A 24 9.21 -5.12 -4.78
C TRP A 24 10.49 -4.29 -4.83
N PHE A 25 11.51 -4.74 -5.56
CA PHE A 25 12.75 -3.97 -5.69
C PHE A 25 12.55 -2.68 -6.49
N GLY A 26 11.68 -2.69 -7.49
CA GLY A 26 11.32 -1.49 -8.26
C GLY A 26 10.68 -0.41 -7.38
N ASP A 27 9.67 -0.78 -6.60
CA ASP A 27 8.95 0.09 -5.64
C ASP A 27 9.84 0.63 -4.52
N MET A 28 10.85 -0.14 -4.10
CA MET A 28 11.81 0.37 -3.13
C MET A 28 12.82 1.34 -3.77
N ALA A 29 13.18 1.10 -5.03
CA ALA A 29 14.23 1.84 -5.72
C ALA A 29 13.80 3.25 -6.14
N ASP A 30 12.59 3.43 -6.65
CA ASP A 30 12.09 4.73 -7.12
C ASP A 30 11.92 5.72 -5.95
N GLY A 31 11.32 5.30 -4.84
CA GLY A 31 11.18 6.11 -3.65
C GLY A 31 12.54 6.45 -3.02
N GLN A 32 13.50 5.54 -3.09
CA GLN A 32 14.85 5.81 -2.61
C GLN A 32 15.63 6.76 -3.52
N ALA A 33 15.46 6.64 -4.83
CA ALA A 33 16.04 7.56 -5.81
C ALA A 33 15.48 8.98 -5.60
N ALA A 34 14.16 9.13 -5.47
CA ALA A 34 13.50 10.41 -5.24
C ALA A 34 14.01 11.10 -3.96
N ARG A 35 14.16 10.35 -2.86
CA ARG A 35 14.72 10.85 -1.59
C ARG A 35 16.17 11.31 -1.74
N ARG A 36 17.01 10.50 -2.40
CA ARG A 36 18.43 10.84 -2.60
C ARG A 36 18.63 12.07 -3.48
N MET A 37 17.72 12.30 -4.43
CA MET A 37 17.77 13.43 -5.35
C MET A 37 17.02 14.67 -4.85
N ASN A 38 16.37 14.61 -3.67
CA ASN A 38 15.48 15.67 -3.17
C ASN A 38 14.36 16.05 -4.18
N GLN A 39 13.81 15.05 -4.87
CA GLN A 39 12.79 15.21 -5.92
C GLN A 39 11.43 14.62 -5.51
N GLU A 40 11.20 14.41 -4.21
CA GLU A 40 9.90 13.95 -3.73
C GLU A 40 8.82 15.01 -3.98
N THR A 41 7.72 14.59 -4.59
CA THR A 41 6.57 15.45 -4.87
C THR A 41 5.28 14.75 -4.45
N ARG A 42 4.24 15.54 -4.14
CA ARG A 42 2.90 14.99 -3.82
C ARG A 42 2.32 14.20 -4.99
N LEU A 43 2.49 14.71 -6.21
CA LEU A 43 2.05 14.01 -7.42
C LEU A 43 2.83 12.70 -7.62
N GLY A 44 4.15 12.72 -7.42
CA GLY A 44 4.99 11.52 -7.46
C GLY A 44 4.53 10.47 -6.46
N ALA A 45 4.21 10.87 -5.22
CA ALA A 45 3.68 9.96 -4.20
C ALA A 45 2.32 9.36 -4.57
N VAL A 46 1.41 10.13 -5.20
CA VAL A 46 0.14 9.60 -5.71
C VAL A 46 0.37 8.63 -6.86
N PHE A 47 1.28 8.96 -7.77
CA PHE A 47 1.62 8.10 -8.91
C PHE A 47 2.23 6.77 -8.46
N ASP A 48 3.20 6.82 -7.54
CA ASP A 48 3.78 5.67 -6.85
C ASP A 48 2.68 4.78 -6.26
N ILE A 49 1.79 5.36 -5.44
CA ILE A 49 0.65 4.65 -4.85
C ILE A 49 -0.17 3.93 -5.95
N VAL A 50 -0.57 4.62 -7.01
CA VAL A 50 -1.40 4.03 -8.08
C VAL A 50 -0.67 2.92 -8.84
N CYS A 51 0.60 3.13 -9.18
CA CYS A 51 1.44 2.17 -9.90
C CYS A 51 1.69 0.90 -9.09
N ASP A 52 1.87 1.04 -7.79
CA ASP A 52 2.04 -0.05 -6.83
C ASP A 52 0.79 -0.97 -6.79
N ARG A 53 -0.41 -0.38 -6.76
CA ARG A 53 -1.68 -1.15 -6.79
C ARG A 53 -1.88 -1.82 -8.14
N ALA A 54 -1.66 -1.09 -9.24
CA ALA A 54 -1.78 -1.64 -10.58
C ALA A 54 -0.83 -2.84 -10.77
N SER A 55 0.43 -2.69 -10.35
CA SER A 55 1.43 -3.75 -10.43
C SER A 55 1.03 -4.96 -9.60
N THR A 56 0.64 -4.73 -8.35
CA THR A 56 0.18 -5.79 -7.44
C THR A 56 -1.03 -6.54 -8.00
N MET A 57 -2.03 -5.86 -8.55
CA MET A 57 -3.20 -6.51 -9.15
C MET A 57 -2.82 -7.43 -10.31
N VAL A 58 -1.90 -7.00 -11.18
CA VAL A 58 -1.45 -7.82 -12.32
C VAL A 58 -0.67 -9.05 -11.85
N VAL A 59 0.22 -8.89 -10.86
CA VAL A 59 1.00 -10.02 -10.32
C VAL A 59 0.09 -10.99 -9.56
N ALA A 60 -0.88 -10.48 -8.78
CA ALA A 60 -1.86 -11.31 -8.08
C ALA A 60 -2.80 -12.05 -9.04
N ALA A 61 -3.21 -11.44 -10.16
CA ALA A 61 -4.00 -12.12 -11.18
C ALA A 61 -3.22 -13.28 -11.82
N ALA A 62 -1.92 -13.09 -12.08
CA ALA A 62 -1.05 -14.17 -12.54
C ALA A 62 -0.89 -15.27 -11.48
N PHE A 63 -0.78 -14.90 -10.19
CA PHE A 63 -0.75 -15.85 -9.09
C PHE A 63 -2.00 -16.73 -9.09
N LEU A 64 -3.20 -16.12 -9.04
CA LEU A 64 -4.47 -16.84 -8.97
C LEU A 64 -4.75 -17.69 -10.21
N ARG A 65 -4.16 -17.33 -11.35
CA ARG A 65 -4.21 -18.17 -12.55
C ARG A 65 -3.38 -19.44 -12.42
N ILE A 66 -2.26 -19.38 -11.71
CA ILE A 66 -1.33 -20.50 -11.48
C ILE A 66 -1.83 -21.36 -10.32
N ASP A 67 -2.26 -20.73 -9.24
CA ASP A 67 -2.76 -21.36 -8.02
C ASP A 67 -4.12 -20.75 -7.61
N PRO A 68 -5.23 -21.33 -8.07
CA PRO A 68 -6.57 -20.87 -7.70
C PRO A 68 -6.93 -21.09 -6.23
N ASP A 69 -6.30 -22.04 -5.53
CA ASP A 69 -6.63 -22.38 -4.15
C ASP A 69 -6.24 -21.24 -3.18
N SER A 70 -5.28 -20.41 -3.58
CA SER A 70 -4.89 -19.17 -2.89
C SER A 70 -5.95 -18.04 -2.96
N THR A 71 -7.07 -18.23 -3.66
CA THR A 71 -8.13 -17.20 -3.84
C THR A 71 -8.61 -16.55 -2.54
N PRO A 72 -8.91 -17.29 -1.45
CA PRO A 72 -9.39 -16.65 -0.21
C PRO A 72 -8.36 -15.67 0.36
N ALA A 73 -7.09 -16.05 0.40
CA ALA A 73 -6.03 -15.23 0.97
C ALA A 73 -5.72 -14.01 0.09
N ILE A 74 -5.50 -14.23 -1.20
CA ILE A 74 -5.17 -13.16 -2.16
C ILE A 74 -6.37 -12.22 -2.37
N GLY A 75 -7.60 -12.73 -2.35
CA GLY A 75 -8.81 -11.91 -2.46
C GLY A 75 -8.97 -10.92 -1.30
N ILE A 76 -8.78 -11.39 -0.06
CA ILE A 76 -8.80 -10.52 1.13
C ILE A 76 -7.66 -9.49 1.05
N PHE A 77 -6.46 -9.93 0.69
CA PHE A 77 -5.31 -9.06 0.50
C PHE A 77 -5.57 -7.99 -0.58
N LEU A 78 -6.12 -8.34 -1.74
CA LEU A 78 -6.41 -7.39 -2.80
C LEU A 78 -7.45 -6.35 -2.36
N PHE A 79 -8.52 -6.77 -1.68
CA PHE A 79 -9.49 -5.82 -1.13
C PHE A 79 -8.83 -4.88 -0.11
N GLN A 80 -8.07 -5.44 0.83
CA GLN A 80 -7.36 -4.69 1.84
C GLN A 80 -6.35 -3.70 1.23
N PHE A 81 -5.54 -4.14 0.27
CA PHE A 81 -4.44 -3.37 -0.31
C PHE A 81 -4.92 -2.35 -1.35
N CYS A 82 -5.80 -2.77 -2.26
CA CYS A 82 -6.23 -1.93 -3.37
C CYS A 82 -7.32 -0.93 -2.99
N VAL A 83 -8.12 -1.23 -1.96
CA VAL A 83 -9.22 -0.36 -1.54
C VAL A 83 -8.88 0.35 -0.23
N VAL A 84 -8.78 -0.41 0.85
CA VAL A 84 -8.71 0.17 2.21
C VAL A 84 -7.37 0.87 2.43
N ASP A 85 -6.27 0.21 2.10
CA ASP A 85 -4.94 0.78 2.22
C ASP A 85 -4.71 1.91 1.22
N THR A 86 -5.31 1.87 0.02
CA THR A 86 -5.26 3.00 -0.92
C THR A 86 -5.92 4.24 -0.32
N MET A 87 -7.10 4.11 0.29
CA MET A 87 -7.78 5.23 0.94
C MET A 87 -6.94 5.78 2.10
N LEU A 88 -6.38 4.89 2.93
CA LEU A 88 -5.50 5.30 4.02
C LEU A 88 -4.21 5.96 3.50
N SER A 89 -3.61 5.41 2.46
CA SER A 89 -2.39 5.95 1.85
C SER A 89 -2.65 7.32 1.26
N LEU A 90 -3.72 7.53 0.48
CA LEU A 90 -4.08 8.83 -0.09
C LEU A 90 -4.50 9.87 0.95
N SER A 91 -4.82 9.47 2.18
CA SER A 91 -5.21 10.40 3.25
C SER A 91 -4.13 11.44 3.57
N PHE A 92 -2.86 11.18 3.24
CA PHE A 92 -1.77 12.16 3.36
C PHE A 92 -2.08 13.48 2.62
N LEU A 93 -2.89 13.42 1.55
CA LEU A 93 -3.27 14.59 0.77
C LEU A 93 -4.11 15.60 1.58
N ALA A 94 -4.76 15.15 2.65
CA ALA A 94 -5.49 16.03 3.55
C ALA A 94 -4.58 16.85 4.49
N PHE A 95 -3.28 16.56 4.50
CA PHE A 95 -2.30 17.17 5.41
C PHE A 95 -1.16 17.85 4.63
N ASP A 96 -0.41 18.72 5.30
CA ASP A 96 0.75 19.40 4.72
C ASP A 96 2.01 18.51 4.78
N ILE A 97 1.92 17.34 4.15
CA ILE A 97 3.02 16.38 4.01
C ILE A 97 3.14 15.91 2.56
N VAL A 98 4.35 15.57 2.14
CA VAL A 98 4.65 15.23 0.74
C VAL A 98 4.22 13.81 0.38
N SER A 99 4.25 12.88 1.34
CA SER A 99 3.93 11.46 1.12
C SER A 99 3.59 10.77 2.45
N PRO A 100 3.03 9.54 2.40
CA PRO A 100 2.76 8.75 3.61
C PRO A 100 4.01 8.43 4.44
N ASN A 101 5.21 8.53 3.87
CA ASN A 101 6.47 8.34 4.61
C ASN A 101 6.67 9.38 5.72
N TYR A 102 5.98 10.53 5.62
CA TYR A 102 6.04 11.61 6.60
C TYR A 102 4.85 11.63 7.57
N PHE A 103 4.00 10.60 7.54
CA PHE A 103 2.79 10.57 8.36
C PHE A 103 3.06 10.54 9.87
N TYR A 104 4.30 10.23 10.29
CA TYR A 104 4.72 10.36 11.69
C TYR A 104 4.58 11.79 12.24
N ARG A 105 4.50 12.80 11.37
CA ARG A 105 4.23 14.20 11.73
C ARG A 105 2.75 14.47 12.03
N VAL A 106 1.85 13.62 11.54
CA VAL A 106 0.40 13.73 11.74
C VAL A 106 -0.04 12.78 12.86
N ASP A 107 0.25 11.49 12.72
CA ASP A 107 -0.02 10.49 13.76
C ASP A 107 1.07 9.40 13.74
N ARG A 108 1.86 9.36 14.82
CA ARG A 108 2.96 8.40 14.99
C ARG A 108 2.49 6.95 15.09
N SER A 109 1.31 6.70 15.65
CA SER A 109 0.81 5.34 15.81
C SER A 109 0.35 4.76 14.48
N ILE A 110 -0.39 5.56 13.69
CA ILE A 110 -0.79 5.18 12.34
C ILE A 110 0.48 4.96 11.50
N TYR A 111 1.45 5.86 11.58
CA TYR A 111 2.72 5.69 10.88
C TYR A 111 3.44 4.39 11.23
N ARG A 112 3.59 4.09 12.52
CA ARG A 112 4.31 2.90 12.99
C ARG A 112 3.73 1.60 12.43
N MET A 113 2.41 1.50 12.40
CA MET A 113 1.69 0.30 11.98
C MET A 113 1.59 0.14 10.46
N ASN A 114 1.75 1.22 9.68
CA ASN A 114 1.47 1.18 8.24
C ASN A 114 2.68 1.48 7.35
N TRP A 115 3.55 2.42 7.74
CA TRP A 115 4.53 3.01 6.83
C TRP A 115 5.98 2.93 7.33
N THR A 116 6.25 2.20 8.40
CA THR A 116 7.63 1.79 8.72
C THR A 116 8.13 0.78 7.70
N HIS A 117 9.45 0.73 7.46
CA HIS A 117 10.06 -0.28 6.56
C HIS A 117 9.58 -1.72 6.84
N PRO A 118 9.59 -2.24 8.09
CA PRO A 118 9.06 -3.57 8.37
C PRO A 118 7.56 -3.69 8.13
N ALA A 119 6.76 -2.67 8.47
CA ALA A 119 5.32 -2.70 8.23
C ALA A 119 5.00 -2.80 6.74
N LYS A 120 5.69 -2.02 5.90
CA LYS A 120 5.52 -2.06 4.44
C LYS A 120 5.89 -3.43 3.86
N ALA A 121 7.02 -3.98 4.29
CA ALA A 121 7.46 -5.30 3.84
C ALA A 121 6.42 -6.36 4.19
N LEU A 122 6.01 -6.44 5.46
CA LEU A 122 5.07 -7.44 5.95
C LEU A 122 3.65 -7.30 5.34
N ASN A 123 3.20 -6.09 5.04
CA ASN A 123 1.86 -5.82 4.51
C ASN A 123 1.58 -6.54 3.18
N ASN A 124 2.60 -6.71 2.34
CA ASN A 124 2.45 -7.36 1.03
C ASN A 124 3.16 -8.71 0.96
N SER A 125 4.44 -8.78 1.35
CA SER A 125 5.23 -10.00 1.13
C SER A 125 4.78 -11.18 2.00
N LEU A 126 4.26 -10.94 3.20
CA LEU A 126 3.85 -12.02 4.10
C LEU A 126 2.75 -12.89 3.49
N VAL A 127 1.71 -12.27 2.92
CA VAL A 127 0.59 -13.03 2.32
C VAL A 127 1.09 -13.85 1.13
N VAL A 128 1.87 -13.22 0.25
CA VAL A 128 2.42 -13.88 -0.95
C VAL A 128 3.33 -15.04 -0.58
N LEU A 129 4.23 -14.85 0.38
CA LEU A 129 5.17 -15.87 0.82
C LEU A 129 4.47 -17.05 1.50
N LEU A 130 3.43 -16.78 2.30
CA LEU A 130 2.63 -17.85 2.91
C LEU A 130 1.85 -18.64 1.85
N CYS A 131 1.29 -17.97 0.82
CA CYS A 131 0.64 -18.66 -0.30
C CYS A 131 1.63 -19.52 -1.09
N LEU A 132 2.84 -19.01 -1.38
CA LEU A 132 3.91 -19.78 -2.05
C LEU A 132 4.39 -20.99 -1.23
N ALA A 133 4.21 -20.95 0.10
CA ALA A 133 4.53 -22.04 1.01
C ALA A 133 3.35 -23.00 1.25
N ASP A 134 2.26 -22.87 0.48
CA ASP A 134 1.03 -23.67 0.60
C ASP A 134 0.32 -23.49 1.97
N LEU A 135 0.49 -22.32 2.58
CA LEU A 135 -0.09 -21.93 3.87
C LEU A 135 -1.23 -20.92 3.69
N VAL A 136 -2.22 -21.28 2.88
CA VAL A 136 -3.32 -20.39 2.47
C VAL A 136 -4.13 -19.84 3.66
N TRP A 137 -4.49 -20.68 4.63
CA TRP A 137 -5.28 -20.23 5.79
C TRP A 137 -4.51 -19.28 6.71
N PRO A 138 -3.24 -19.57 7.08
CA PRO A 138 -2.37 -18.57 7.70
C PRO A 138 -2.25 -17.27 6.89
N ALA A 139 -2.15 -17.35 5.56
CA ALA A 139 -2.09 -16.18 4.69
C ALA A 139 -3.38 -15.35 4.75
N ALA A 140 -4.54 -16.00 4.72
CA ALA A 140 -5.85 -15.34 4.86
C ALA A 140 -6.01 -14.67 6.22
N LEU A 141 -5.60 -15.34 7.31
CA LEU A 141 -5.60 -14.75 8.65
C LEU A 141 -4.67 -13.53 8.72
N ALA A 142 -3.46 -13.61 8.15
CA ALA A 142 -2.54 -12.48 8.09
C ALA A 142 -3.16 -11.30 7.34
N ALA A 143 -3.79 -11.54 6.18
CA ALA A 143 -4.48 -10.51 5.40
C ALA A 143 -5.64 -9.88 6.20
N LEU A 144 -6.41 -10.65 6.96
CA LEU A 144 -7.47 -10.15 7.84
C LEU A 144 -6.93 -9.29 8.99
N VAL A 145 -5.83 -9.71 9.63
CA VAL A 145 -5.17 -8.93 10.69
C VAL A 145 -4.71 -7.59 10.15
N VAL A 146 -4.05 -7.60 8.99
CA VAL A 146 -3.62 -6.38 8.30
C VAL A 146 -4.82 -5.49 7.96
N LEU A 147 -5.90 -6.06 7.41
CA LEU A 147 -7.14 -5.33 7.15
C LEU A 147 -7.69 -4.65 8.41
N GLY A 148 -7.72 -5.37 9.53
CA GLY A 148 -8.11 -4.83 10.84
C GLY A 148 -7.27 -3.62 11.25
N VAL A 149 -5.95 -3.69 11.05
CA VAL A 149 -5.03 -2.56 11.30
C VAL A 149 -5.36 -1.36 10.40
N LYS A 150 -5.68 -1.58 9.11
CA LYS A 150 -6.07 -0.50 8.18
C LYS A 150 -7.39 0.15 8.59
N VAL A 151 -8.40 -0.65 8.92
CA VAL A 151 -9.71 -0.17 9.37
C VAL A 151 -9.57 0.63 10.67
N TRP A 152 -8.81 0.11 11.65
CA TRP A 152 -8.51 0.84 12.89
C TRP A 152 -7.80 2.17 12.62
N SER A 153 -6.83 2.18 11.70
CA SER A 153 -6.08 3.39 11.33
C SER A 153 -6.98 4.45 10.72
N ILE A 154 -7.90 4.06 9.83
CA ILE A 154 -8.91 4.95 9.24
C ILE A 154 -9.86 5.47 10.32
N ALA A 155 -10.40 4.60 11.17
CA ALA A 155 -11.32 5.01 12.24
C ALA A 155 -10.67 6.03 13.17
N ARG A 156 -9.42 5.79 13.57
CA ARG A 156 -8.62 6.73 14.37
C ARG A 156 -8.43 8.07 13.66
N LEU A 157 -8.10 8.05 12.37
CA LEU A 157 -7.92 9.26 11.57
C LEU A 157 -9.23 10.07 11.49
N LEU A 158 -10.36 9.40 11.27
CA LEU A 158 -11.68 10.04 11.21
C LEU A 158 -12.09 10.70 12.53
N VAL A 159 -11.81 10.04 13.67
CA VAL A 159 -12.05 10.63 14.99
C VAL A 159 -11.18 11.88 15.20
N ALA A 160 -9.90 11.80 14.82
CA ALA A 160 -8.98 12.93 14.94
C ALA A 160 -9.39 14.13 14.08
N THR A 161 -9.77 13.90 12.81
CA THR A 161 -10.18 14.98 11.90
C THR A 161 -11.52 15.59 12.26
N ARG A 162 -12.51 14.79 12.69
CA ARG A 162 -13.79 15.33 13.19
C ARG A 162 -13.59 16.22 14.42
N GLY A 163 -12.75 15.78 15.36
CA GLY A 163 -12.43 16.57 16.57
C GLY A 163 -11.65 17.85 16.30
N ALA A 164 -10.83 17.89 15.25
CA ALA A 164 -10.13 19.10 14.82
C ALA A 164 -11.06 20.07 14.06
N SER A 165 -11.98 19.54 13.24
CA SER A 165 -13.00 20.33 12.55
C SER A 165 -13.96 21.01 13.54
N SER A 166 -14.39 20.32 14.60
CA SER A 166 -15.23 20.91 15.65
C SER A 166 -14.52 21.98 16.47
N ARG A 167 -13.18 21.99 16.49
CA ARG A 167 -12.34 23.01 17.14
C ARG A 167 -11.94 24.16 16.22
N GLY A 168 -12.32 24.11 14.94
CA GLY A 168 -11.94 25.13 13.94
C GLY A 168 -10.45 25.07 13.54
N GLU A 169 -9.75 23.98 13.85
CA GLU A 169 -8.30 23.85 13.62
C GLU A 169 -7.94 23.31 12.22
N LEU A 170 -8.91 22.75 11.50
CA LEU A 170 -8.75 22.32 10.11
C LEU A 170 -9.13 23.47 9.17
N THR A 171 -8.15 24.26 8.74
CA THR A 171 -8.29 25.06 7.52
C THR A 171 -8.22 24.11 6.33
N PRO A 172 -9.23 24.07 5.43
CA PRO A 172 -9.12 23.32 4.19
C PRO A 172 -7.86 23.75 3.44
N ALA A 173 -7.13 22.82 2.84
CA ALA A 173 -5.90 23.08 2.09
C ALA A 173 -6.06 24.07 0.90
N GLY A 174 -7.28 24.54 0.63
CA GLY A 174 -7.61 25.55 -0.37
C GLY A 174 -7.70 26.99 0.13
N ASP A 175 -7.50 27.27 1.43
CA ASP A 175 -7.56 28.65 1.96
C ASP A 175 -6.17 29.31 2.14
N ARG A 176 -5.18 28.84 1.37
CA ARG A 176 -3.99 29.66 1.10
C ARG A 176 -4.34 30.54 -0.10
N THR A 177 -4.95 31.68 0.21
CA THR A 177 -5.03 32.82 -0.68
C THR A 177 -3.69 32.97 -1.39
N LEU A 178 -3.76 32.96 -2.72
CA LEU A 178 -2.71 33.49 -3.59
C LEU A 178 -2.53 34.96 -3.18
N VAL A 179 -1.56 35.22 -2.30
CA VAL A 179 -1.05 36.57 -2.09
C VAL A 179 -0.23 36.90 -3.34
N PRO A 180 -0.53 38.02 -4.03
CA PRO A 180 0.02 38.36 -5.34
C PRO A 180 1.54 38.52 -5.36
#